data_AF-A0A1F6RMZ3-F1
#
_entry.id   AF-A0A1F6RMZ3-F1
#
_cell.length_a   1.000
_cell.length_b   1.000
_cell.length_c   1.000
_cell.angle_alpha   90.00
_cell.angle_beta   90.00
_cell.angle_gamma   90.00
#
_symmetry.space_group_name_H-M   'P 1'
#
loop_
_entity.id
_entity.type
_entity.pdbx_description
1 polymer ?
#
loop_
_entity_poly.entity_id
_entity_poly.type
_entity_poly.pdbx_seq_one_letter_code
_entity_poly.pdbx_strand_id
1 'polypeptide(L)'
;MRTFSLAEKKFIGTSALILFCLLFFAFFEESSQLSGVLQGFIIGIVFFLVIPLAYCRMVLREPLSNMGWQRGEGIFGFFWPLLSVAIAFAGIFFLTWQFPAFAEAYTFPVAVETNFLWFVLYELFMVPFIVLIYESFFRGLVQMLWLQALGAWAILVQAALFTGLVYVSDGFTWETLPLLVFAPFAGYIAYKTHSLWYAFLGSWTFLFLTDVLFLILR
;
A
#
# COMPACT_ATOMS: atom_id res chain seq x y z
N MET A 1 -31.55 10.91 23.46
CA MET A 1 -30.68 10.85 22.25
C MET A 1 -29.25 11.07 22.70
N ARG A 2 -28.33 10.13 22.43
CA ARG A 2 -26.93 10.26 22.84
C ARG A 2 -26.23 11.21 21.87
N THR A 3 -25.69 12.32 22.36
CA THR A 3 -24.92 13.27 21.55
C THR A 3 -23.49 12.75 21.39
N PHE A 4 -23.10 12.39 20.17
CA PHE A 4 -21.73 12.00 19.87
C PHE A 4 -20.76 13.17 20.05
N SER A 5 -19.62 12.90 20.66
CA SER A 5 -18.45 13.78 20.70
C SER A 5 -17.88 14.01 19.29
N LEU A 6 -17.07 15.06 19.14
CA LEU A 6 -16.42 15.36 17.85
C LEU A 6 -15.48 14.24 17.40
N ALA A 7 -14.78 13.60 18.34
CA ALA A 7 -13.90 12.46 18.05
C ALA A 7 -14.69 11.24 17.54
N GLU A 8 -15.83 10.92 18.16
CA GLU A 8 -16.70 9.83 17.70
C GLU A 8 -17.27 10.13 16.31
N LYS A 9 -17.68 11.37 16.03
CA LYS A 9 -18.15 11.78 14.70
C LYS A 9 -17.05 11.61 13.64
N LYS A 10 -15.82 12.04 13.94
CA LYS A 10 -14.66 11.84 13.05
C LYS A 10 -14.40 10.37 12.81
N PHE A 11 -14.39 9.56 13.87
CA PHE A 11 -14.16 8.12 13.76
C PHE A 11 -15.21 7.46 12.88
N ILE A 12 -16.51 7.70 13.15
CA ILE A 12 -17.62 7.13 12.38
C ILE A 12 -17.59 7.60 10.92
N GLY A 13 -17.37 8.90 10.68
CA GLY A 13 -17.30 9.44 9.32
C GLY A 13 -16.14 8.86 8.51
N THR A 14 -14.99 8.68 9.16
CA THR A 14 -13.80 8.10 8.49
C THR A 14 -13.98 6.60 8.28
N SER A 15 -14.59 5.87 9.21
CA SER A 15 -14.99 4.47 9.01
C SER A 15 -15.91 4.31 7.80
N ALA A 16 -16.93 5.18 7.70
CA ALA A 16 -17.88 5.14 6.58
C ALA A 16 -17.17 5.40 5.24
N LEU A 17 -16.24 6.35 5.19
CA LEU A 17 -15.43 6.63 4.00
C LEU A 17 -14.55 5.44 3.62
N ILE A 18 -13.84 4.86 4.59
CA ILE A 18 -12.96 3.71 4.34
C ILE A 18 -13.77 2.52 3.81
N LEU A 19 -14.90 2.20 4.45
CA LEU A 19 -15.79 1.13 3.99
C LEU A 19 -16.34 1.43 2.60
N PHE A 20 -16.74 2.68 2.33
CA PHE A 20 -17.19 3.09 1.00
C PHE A 20 -16.10 2.89 -0.07
N CYS A 21 -14.87 3.34 0.17
CA CYS A 21 -13.77 3.17 -0.78
C CYS A 21 -13.42 1.69 -0.99
N LEU A 22 -13.36 0.89 0.08
CA LEU A 22 -13.03 -0.53 0.01
C LEU A 22 -14.10 -1.34 -0.72
N LEU A 23 -15.38 -1.15 -0.37
CA LEU A 23 -16.49 -1.85 -1.01
C LEU A 23 -16.64 -1.43 -2.47
N PHE A 24 -16.49 -0.13 -2.75
CA PHE A 24 -16.59 0.33 -4.13
C PHE A 24 -15.47 -0.27 -4.97
N PHE A 25 -14.22 -0.22 -4.52
CA PHE A 25 -13.10 -0.82 -5.26
C PHE A 25 -13.28 -2.33 -5.46
N ALA A 26 -13.71 -3.06 -4.43
CA ALA A 26 -13.84 -4.52 -4.46
C ALA A 26 -14.99 -5.04 -5.35
N PHE A 27 -16.08 -4.28 -5.49
CA PHE A 27 -17.26 -4.70 -6.24
C PHE A 27 -17.49 -3.88 -7.52
N PHE A 28 -16.51 -3.09 -7.94
CA PHE A 28 -16.64 -2.30 -9.14
C PHE A 28 -16.56 -3.19 -10.39
N GLU A 29 -17.65 -3.24 -11.16
CA GLU A 29 -17.68 -4.00 -12.41
C GLU A 29 -16.89 -3.28 -13.51
N GLU A 30 -16.02 -4.02 -14.19
CA GLU A 30 -15.27 -3.50 -15.34
C GLU A 30 -16.22 -3.12 -16.48
N SER A 31 -15.97 -1.96 -17.09
CA SER A 31 -16.76 -1.48 -18.21
C SER A 31 -16.20 -2.05 -19.50
N SER A 32 -17.08 -2.45 -20.43
CA SER A 32 -16.67 -2.97 -21.75
C SER A 32 -16.03 -1.93 -22.67
N GLN A 33 -15.96 -0.65 -22.26
CA GLN A 33 -15.48 0.47 -23.08
C GLN A 33 -14.03 0.88 -22.78
N LEU A 34 -13.46 0.43 -21.66
CA LEU A 34 -12.09 0.74 -21.26
C LEU A 34 -11.30 -0.56 -21.03
N SER A 35 -9.98 -0.53 -21.21
CA SER A 35 -9.13 -1.64 -20.75
C SER A 35 -9.21 -1.76 -19.22
N GLY A 36 -9.50 -2.94 -18.68
CA GLY A 36 -9.65 -3.19 -17.24
C GLY A 36 -8.51 -2.62 -16.40
N VAL A 37 -7.26 -2.76 -16.86
CA VAL A 37 -6.06 -2.21 -16.20
C VAL A 37 -6.13 -0.69 -16.02
N LEU A 38 -6.48 0.06 -17.09
CA LEU A 38 -6.59 1.52 -17.02
C LEU A 38 -7.74 1.95 -16.11
N GLN A 39 -8.85 1.22 -16.14
CA GLN A 39 -10.02 1.49 -15.32
C GLN A 39 -9.69 1.29 -13.83
N GLY A 40 -9.09 0.14 -13.48
CA GLY A 40 -8.63 -0.15 -12.12
C GLY A 40 -7.63 0.89 -11.62
N PHE A 41 -6.71 1.34 -12.47
CA PHE A 41 -5.75 2.39 -12.12
C PHE A 41 -6.42 3.73 -11.82
N ILE A 42 -7.37 4.18 -12.64
CA ILE A 42 -8.13 5.43 -12.41
C ILE A 42 -8.92 5.35 -11.11
N ILE A 43 -9.58 4.21 -10.85
CA ILE A 43 -10.36 4.01 -9.62
C ILE A 43 -9.44 4.03 -8.41
N GLY A 44 -8.29 3.36 -8.48
CA GLY A 44 -7.27 3.40 -7.42
C GLY A 44 -6.86 4.83 -7.10
N ILE A 45 -6.55 5.65 -8.12
CA ILE A 45 -6.23 7.07 -7.91
C ILE A 45 -7.38 7.80 -7.21
N VAL A 46 -8.60 7.65 -7.71
CA VAL A 46 -9.74 8.41 -7.17
C VAL A 46 -10.04 8.00 -5.73
N PHE A 47 -10.18 6.71 -5.46
CA PHE A 47 -10.68 6.19 -4.18
C PHE A 47 -9.61 6.04 -3.11
N PHE A 48 -8.35 5.79 -3.49
CA PHE A 48 -7.25 5.55 -2.54
C PHE A 48 -6.26 6.71 -2.45
N LEU A 49 -6.31 7.69 -3.36
CA LEU A 49 -5.47 8.90 -3.27
C LEU A 49 -6.31 10.18 -3.17
N VAL A 50 -7.10 10.51 -4.20
CA VAL A 50 -7.77 11.82 -4.30
C VAL A 50 -8.83 12.01 -3.21
N ILE A 51 -9.76 11.07 -3.07
CA ILE A 51 -10.84 11.14 -2.08
C ILE A 51 -10.29 11.22 -0.65
N PRO A 52 -9.33 10.36 -0.22
CA PRO A 52 -8.71 10.46 1.11
C PRO A 52 -8.08 11.82 1.40
N LEU A 53 -7.32 12.36 0.45
CA LEU A 53 -6.67 13.67 0.59
C LEU A 53 -7.70 14.80 0.66
N ALA A 54 -8.71 14.77 -0.22
CA ALA A 54 -9.79 15.74 -0.23
C ALA A 54 -10.62 15.68 1.06
N TYR A 55 -10.93 14.49 1.56
CA TYR A 55 -11.64 14.31 2.82
C TYR A 55 -10.86 14.92 4.00
N CYS A 56 -9.56 14.63 4.11
CA CYS A 56 -8.73 15.21 5.17
C CYS A 56 -8.67 16.74 5.10
N ARG A 57 -8.40 17.31 3.92
CA ARG A 57 -8.24 18.77 3.74
C ARG A 57 -9.55 19.55 3.75
N MET A 58 -10.60 19.04 3.12
CA MET A 58 -11.83 19.80 2.86
C MET A 58 -12.92 19.49 3.89
N VAL A 59 -13.10 18.21 4.24
CA VAL A 59 -14.17 17.76 5.15
C VAL A 59 -13.72 17.86 6.60
N LEU A 60 -12.58 17.24 6.94
CA LEU A 60 -12.03 17.30 8.30
C LEU A 60 -11.30 18.62 8.60
N ARG A 61 -10.86 19.34 7.56
CA ARG A 61 -10.06 20.58 7.67
C ARG A 61 -8.78 20.38 8.50
N GLU A 62 -8.20 19.19 8.40
CA GLU A 62 -6.96 18.83 9.07
C GLU A 62 -5.76 18.97 8.12
N PRO A 63 -4.56 19.20 8.66
CA PRO A 63 -3.35 19.20 7.84
C PRO A 63 -3.03 17.78 7.36
N LEU A 64 -2.53 17.66 6.13
CA LEU A 64 -2.14 16.36 5.54
C LEU A 64 -1.00 15.67 6.31
N SER A 65 -0.30 16.40 7.19
CA SER A 65 0.65 15.83 8.15
C SER A 65 0.01 14.77 9.06
N ASN A 66 -1.30 14.86 9.34
CA ASN A 66 -2.03 13.85 10.12
C ASN A 66 -2.19 12.52 9.35
N MET A 67 -2.05 12.55 8.02
CA MET A 67 -1.94 11.37 7.16
C MET A 67 -0.48 11.05 6.80
N GLY A 68 0.50 11.66 7.49
CA GLY A 68 1.92 11.42 7.28
C GLY A 68 2.54 12.11 6.06
N TRP A 69 1.86 13.08 5.42
CA TRP A 69 2.44 13.89 4.32
C TRP A 69 3.40 14.95 4.84
N GLN A 70 4.39 14.52 5.61
CA GLN A 70 5.44 15.33 6.20
C GLN A 70 6.76 14.57 6.06
N ARG A 71 7.90 15.27 6.08
CA ARG A 71 9.22 14.64 5.92
C ARG A 71 9.54 13.60 7.02
N GLY A 72 8.85 13.64 8.16
CA GLY A 72 9.11 12.77 9.30
C GLY A 72 10.39 13.13 10.03
N GLU A 73 10.84 12.22 10.90
CA GLU A 73 12.12 12.34 11.58
C GLU A 73 13.28 12.17 10.58
N GLY A 74 14.34 12.98 10.71
CA GLY A 74 15.42 13.13 9.71
C GLY A 74 16.24 11.87 9.41
N ILE A 75 17.57 11.89 9.61
CA ILE A 75 18.46 10.76 9.23
C ILE A 75 18.04 9.42 9.87
N PHE A 76 17.49 9.43 11.09
CA PHE A 76 17.00 8.22 11.75
C PHE A 76 15.73 7.63 11.09
N GLY A 77 15.03 8.40 10.26
CA GLY A 77 13.90 7.94 9.47
C GLY A 77 14.29 6.92 8.40
N PHE A 78 15.55 6.87 7.95
CA PHE A 78 16.03 5.89 6.96
C PHE A 78 16.40 4.53 7.56
N PHE A 79 16.70 4.46 8.85
CA PHE A 79 17.08 3.21 9.51
C PHE A 79 15.94 2.18 9.49
N TRP A 80 14.71 2.63 9.80
CA TRP A 80 13.56 1.74 9.88
C TRP A 80 13.14 1.14 8.53
N PRO A 81 13.05 1.91 7.43
CA PRO A 81 12.89 1.36 6.08
C PRO A 81 13.98 0.36 5.73
N LEU A 82 15.26 0.71 5.93
CA LEU A 82 16.37 -0.17 5.57
C LEU A 82 16.29 -1.51 6.31
N LEU A 83 16.07 -1.48 7.62
CA LEU A 83 15.92 -2.69 8.43
C LEU A 83 14.71 -3.52 7.99
N SER A 84 13.59 -2.86 7.73
CA SER A 84 12.34 -3.53 7.33
C SER A 84 12.46 -4.19 5.96
N VAL A 85 13.05 -3.49 4.99
CA VAL A 85 13.37 -4.02 3.65
C VAL A 85 14.30 -5.21 3.78
N ALA A 86 15.38 -5.11 4.56
CA ALA A 86 16.35 -6.20 4.72
C ALA A 86 15.70 -7.47 5.32
N ILE A 87 14.87 -7.33 6.35
CA ILE A 87 14.18 -8.46 6.99
C ILE A 87 13.16 -9.08 6.04
N ALA A 88 12.31 -8.26 5.41
CA ALA A 88 11.28 -8.77 4.49
C ALA A 88 11.91 -9.43 3.25
N PHE A 89 12.96 -8.84 2.69
CA PHE A 89 13.67 -9.37 1.54
C PHE A 89 14.37 -10.69 1.86
N ALA A 90 15.01 -10.81 3.03
CA ALA A 90 15.54 -12.08 3.49
C ALA A 90 14.45 -13.15 3.63
N GLY A 91 13.24 -12.77 4.06
CA GLY A 91 12.07 -13.63 4.09
C GLY A 91 11.65 -14.13 2.71
N ILE A 92 11.51 -13.24 1.72
CA ILE A 92 11.21 -13.61 0.33
C ILE A 92 12.30 -14.51 -0.24
N PHE A 93 13.56 -14.16 -0.06
CA PHE A 93 14.69 -14.97 -0.51
C PHE A 93 14.64 -16.39 0.08
N PHE A 94 14.38 -16.51 1.38
CA PHE A 94 14.21 -17.80 2.04
C PHE A 94 13.03 -18.60 1.46
N LEU A 95 11.89 -17.96 1.19
CA LEU A 95 10.74 -18.60 0.57
C LEU A 95 11.06 -19.10 -0.84
N THR A 96 11.74 -18.31 -1.66
CA THR A 96 12.16 -18.74 -3.01
C THR A 96 13.13 -19.93 -2.96
N TRP A 97 13.99 -20.00 -1.94
CA TRP A 97 14.92 -21.12 -1.75
C TRP A 97 14.21 -22.41 -1.32
N GLN A 98 13.22 -22.31 -0.43
CA GLN A 98 12.51 -23.49 0.09
C GLN A 98 11.38 -23.99 -0.80
N PHE A 99 10.77 -23.11 -1.60
CA PHE A 99 9.63 -23.43 -2.44
C PHE A 99 9.95 -23.09 -3.90
N PRO A 100 10.58 -23.99 -4.68
CA PRO A 100 10.89 -23.74 -6.10
C PRO A 100 9.66 -23.39 -6.94
N ALA A 101 8.50 -23.96 -6.61
CA ALA A 101 7.22 -23.64 -7.24
C ALA A 101 6.79 -22.16 -7.08
N PHE A 102 7.28 -21.47 -6.05
CA PHE A 102 7.05 -20.04 -5.87
C PHE A 102 7.84 -19.21 -6.89
N ALA A 103 9.07 -19.61 -7.20
CA ALA A 103 9.90 -18.95 -8.21
C ALA A 103 9.34 -19.15 -9.63
N GLU A 104 8.79 -20.34 -9.91
CA GLU A 104 8.20 -20.66 -11.22
C GLU A 104 6.84 -19.99 -11.47
N ALA A 105 6.06 -19.77 -10.41
CA ALA A 105 4.70 -19.24 -10.53
C ALA A 105 4.59 -17.70 -10.45
N TYR A 106 5.68 -16.99 -10.12
CA TYR A 106 5.71 -15.53 -10.14
C TYR A 106 5.81 -15.06 -11.60
N THR A 107 4.76 -14.44 -12.15
CA THR A 107 4.74 -14.00 -13.55
C THR A 107 4.99 -12.50 -13.71
N PHE A 108 5.70 -12.11 -14.78
CA PHE A 108 5.82 -10.73 -15.18
C PHE A 108 5.01 -10.49 -16.47
N PRO A 109 4.58 -9.25 -16.75
CA PRO A 109 4.07 -8.90 -18.06
C PRO A 109 5.14 -9.17 -19.14
N VAL A 110 4.80 -9.89 -20.21
CA VAL A 110 5.74 -10.33 -21.28
C VAL A 110 6.61 -9.20 -21.87
N ALA A 111 6.08 -7.97 -21.90
CA ALA A 111 6.82 -6.79 -22.38
C ALA A 111 7.97 -6.35 -21.45
N VAL A 112 7.87 -6.67 -20.15
CA VAL A 112 8.86 -6.37 -19.12
C VAL A 112 10.01 -7.39 -19.16
N GLU A 113 9.70 -8.64 -19.48
CA GLU A 113 10.69 -9.72 -19.57
C GLU A 113 11.60 -9.61 -20.80
N THR A 114 11.11 -9.02 -21.89
CA THR A 114 11.80 -9.02 -23.19
C THR A 114 12.69 -7.81 -23.43
N ASN A 115 12.53 -6.72 -22.67
CA ASN A 115 13.30 -5.50 -22.87
C ASN A 115 13.57 -4.77 -21.55
N PHE A 116 14.86 -4.70 -21.19
CA PHE A 116 15.34 -4.05 -19.97
C PHE A 116 14.89 -2.59 -19.83
N LEU A 117 14.76 -1.84 -20.93
CA LEU A 117 14.27 -0.46 -20.87
C LEU A 117 12.81 -0.40 -20.41
N TRP A 118 11.97 -1.32 -20.87
CA TRP A 118 10.56 -1.39 -20.46
C TRP A 118 10.42 -1.82 -19.00
N PHE A 119 11.28 -2.73 -18.52
CA PHE A 119 11.39 -3.05 -17.09
C PHE A 119 11.70 -1.81 -16.25
N VAL A 120 12.77 -1.08 -16.61
CA VAL A 120 13.18 0.13 -15.87
C VAL A 120 12.07 1.19 -15.88
N LEU A 121 11.39 1.39 -17.01
CA LEU A 121 10.29 2.36 -17.10
C LEU A 121 9.08 1.93 -16.26
N TYR A 122 8.68 0.66 -16.33
CA TYR A 122 7.59 0.13 -15.51
C TYR A 122 7.89 0.34 -14.02
N GLU A 123 9.10 0.00 -13.61
CA GLU A 123 9.51 0.00 -12.22
C GLU A 123 9.75 1.41 -11.65
N LEU A 124 10.19 2.36 -12.48
CA LEU A 124 10.41 3.75 -12.04
C LEU A 124 9.16 4.63 -12.10
N PHE A 125 8.13 4.24 -12.87
CA PHE A 125 6.94 5.07 -13.06
C PHE A 125 5.65 4.42 -12.55
N MET A 126 5.36 3.17 -12.94
CA MET A 126 4.09 2.53 -12.58
C MET A 126 4.10 2.04 -11.14
N VAL A 127 5.11 1.26 -10.75
CA VAL A 127 5.22 0.67 -9.41
C VAL A 127 5.20 1.72 -8.31
N PRO A 128 6.06 2.77 -8.30
CA PRO A 128 6.01 3.78 -7.25
C PRO A 128 4.68 4.52 -7.22
N PHE A 129 4.02 4.73 -8.36
CA PHE A 129 2.73 5.40 -8.34
C PHE A 129 1.64 4.54 -7.69
N ILE A 130 1.62 3.25 -7.99
CA ILE A 130 0.72 2.26 -7.35
C ILE A 130 1.01 2.17 -5.85
N VAL A 131 2.29 2.08 -5.47
CA VAL A 131 2.70 2.07 -4.06
C VAL A 131 2.22 3.33 -3.36
N LEU A 132 2.41 4.51 -3.96
CA LEU A 132 1.97 5.77 -3.37
C LEU A 132 0.46 5.81 -3.13
N ILE A 133 -0.34 5.30 -4.06
CA ILE A 133 -1.80 5.21 -3.93
C ILE A 133 -2.17 4.35 -2.71
N TYR A 134 -1.63 3.13 -2.61
CA TYR A 134 -1.92 2.23 -1.50
C TYR A 134 -1.39 2.75 -0.16
N GLU A 135 -0.19 3.30 -0.13
CA GLU A 135 0.39 3.92 1.07
C GLU A 135 -0.51 5.05 1.57
N SER A 136 -0.94 5.95 0.68
CA SER A 136 -1.78 7.10 1.01
C SER A 136 -3.10 6.68 1.67
N PHE A 137 -3.71 5.60 1.20
CA PHE A 137 -4.91 5.06 1.80
C PHE A 137 -4.62 4.30 3.09
N PHE A 138 -3.82 3.24 3.04
CA PHE A 138 -3.69 2.31 4.17
C PHE A 138 -2.80 2.84 5.28
N ARG A 139 -1.67 3.47 4.96
CA ARG A 139 -0.78 4.05 5.96
C ARG A 139 -1.25 5.47 6.32
N GLY A 140 -1.64 6.26 5.33
CA GLY A 140 -2.15 7.62 5.52
C GLY A 140 -3.51 7.69 6.22
N LEU A 141 -4.56 7.30 5.51
CA LEU A 141 -5.95 7.43 5.99
C LEU A 141 -6.27 6.41 7.09
N VAL A 142 -6.04 5.12 6.83
CA VAL A 142 -6.47 4.03 7.72
C VAL A 142 -5.60 4.03 8.99
N GLN A 143 -4.27 3.93 8.87
CA GLN A 143 -3.41 3.81 10.04
C GLN A 143 -3.23 5.12 10.80
N MET A 144 -2.72 6.17 10.15
CA MET A 144 -2.29 7.40 10.84
C MET A 144 -3.45 8.34 11.20
N LEU A 145 -4.52 8.40 10.39
CA LEU A 145 -5.66 9.27 10.65
C LEU A 145 -6.81 8.59 11.42
N TRP A 146 -7.22 7.40 11.00
CA TRP A 146 -8.39 6.71 11.57
C TRP A 146 -8.06 5.88 12.81
N LEU A 147 -7.03 5.05 12.73
CA LEU A 147 -6.65 4.10 13.78
C LEU A 147 -5.60 4.65 14.76
N GLN A 148 -5.32 5.96 14.73
CA GLN A 148 -4.27 6.59 15.56
C GLN A 148 -4.37 6.21 17.04
N ALA A 149 -5.59 6.17 17.58
CA ALA A 149 -5.85 5.85 18.99
C ALA A 149 -5.52 4.39 19.38
N LEU A 150 -5.39 3.48 18.41
CA LEU A 150 -5.00 2.08 18.62
C LEU A 150 -3.48 1.89 18.76
N GLY A 151 -2.69 2.94 18.49
CA GLY A 151 -1.23 2.87 18.59
C GLY A 151 -0.64 1.77 17.71
N ALA A 152 0.21 0.91 18.28
CA ALA A 152 0.87 -0.18 17.55
C ALA A 152 -0.11 -1.20 16.93
N TRP A 153 -1.31 -1.38 17.50
CA TRP A 153 -2.33 -2.28 16.94
C TRP A 153 -2.84 -1.81 15.57
N ALA A 154 -2.73 -0.51 15.28
CA ALA A 154 -3.09 0.03 13.97
C ALA A 154 -2.30 -0.62 12.83
N ILE A 155 -1.05 -1.06 13.09
CA ILE A 155 -0.19 -1.74 12.11
C ILE A 155 -0.81 -3.06 11.65
N LEU A 156 -1.32 -3.85 12.60
CA LEU A 156 -1.92 -5.15 12.31
C LEU A 156 -3.31 -4.99 11.68
N VAL A 157 -4.11 -4.04 12.18
CA VAL A 157 -5.47 -3.80 11.66
C VAL A 157 -5.43 -3.28 10.22
N GLN A 158 -4.54 -2.33 9.89
CA GLN A 158 -4.42 -1.86 8.50
C GLN A 158 -3.88 -2.95 7.56
N ALA A 159 -2.94 -3.77 8.02
CA ALA A 159 -2.41 -4.88 7.23
C ALA A 159 -3.49 -5.94 6.98
N ALA A 160 -4.33 -6.23 7.97
CA ALA A 160 -5.47 -7.13 7.82
C ALA A 160 -6.52 -6.58 6.84
N LEU A 161 -6.83 -5.28 6.90
CA LEU A 161 -7.74 -4.64 5.94
C LEU A 161 -7.18 -4.66 4.52
N PHE A 162 -5.88 -4.39 4.36
CA PHE A 162 -5.20 -4.47 3.07
C PHE A 162 -5.23 -5.89 2.51
N THR A 163 -4.90 -6.87 3.35
CA THR A 163 -4.95 -8.30 3.00
C THR A 163 -6.36 -8.73 2.60
N GLY A 164 -7.37 -8.27 3.34
CA GLY A 164 -8.77 -8.52 3.01
C GLY A 164 -9.18 -7.91 1.67
N LEU A 165 -8.73 -6.70 1.34
CA LEU A 165 -8.98 -6.08 0.05
C LEU A 165 -8.37 -6.90 -1.10
N VAL A 166 -7.10 -7.27 -0.99
CA VAL A 166 -6.40 -8.08 -2.01
C VAL A 166 -7.13 -9.41 -2.21
N TYR A 167 -7.50 -10.09 -1.12
CA TYR A 167 -8.22 -11.36 -1.18
C TYR A 167 -9.56 -11.26 -1.91
N VAL A 168 -10.32 -10.18 -1.70
CA VAL A 168 -11.62 -10.00 -2.34
C VAL A 168 -11.48 -9.56 -3.80
N SER A 169 -10.43 -8.80 -4.15
CA SER A 169 -10.27 -8.22 -5.49
C SER A 169 -9.71 -9.24 -6.49
N ASP A 170 -8.56 -9.86 -6.18
CA ASP A 170 -7.83 -10.74 -7.11
C ASP A 170 -7.54 -12.13 -6.51
N GLY A 171 -7.92 -12.37 -5.25
CA GLY A 171 -7.55 -13.57 -4.50
C GLY A 171 -6.09 -13.57 -4.04
N PHE A 172 -5.65 -14.68 -3.44
CA PHE A 172 -4.24 -14.85 -3.07
C PHE A 172 -3.46 -15.47 -4.21
N THR A 173 -2.66 -14.65 -4.88
CA THR A 173 -1.71 -15.07 -5.93
C THR A 173 -0.27 -14.93 -5.46
N TRP A 174 0.66 -15.62 -6.11
CA TRP A 174 2.09 -15.49 -5.80
C TRP A 174 2.64 -14.09 -6.13
N GLU A 175 2.03 -13.40 -7.08
CA GLU A 175 2.38 -12.03 -7.48
C GLU A 175 2.02 -11.00 -6.40
N THR A 176 0.92 -11.22 -5.67
CA THR A 176 0.50 -10.32 -4.58
C THR A 176 1.23 -10.60 -3.26
N LEU A 177 1.91 -11.75 -3.14
CA LEU A 177 2.55 -12.16 -1.90
C LEU A 177 3.61 -11.17 -1.38
N PRO A 178 4.54 -10.63 -2.19
CA PRO A 178 5.49 -9.63 -1.71
C PRO A 178 4.79 -8.41 -1.10
N LEU A 179 3.75 -7.91 -1.76
CA LEU A 179 2.98 -6.76 -1.30
C LEU A 179 2.30 -7.03 0.05
N LEU A 180 1.75 -8.23 0.25
CA LEU A 180 1.13 -8.66 1.50
C LEU A 180 2.14 -8.84 2.63
N VAL A 181 3.29 -9.47 2.33
CA VAL A 181 4.40 -9.65 3.29
C VAL A 181 4.90 -8.30 3.77
N PHE A 182 5.00 -7.30 2.88
CA PHE A 182 5.52 -5.99 3.24
C PHE A 182 4.51 -5.05 3.90
N ALA A 183 3.20 -5.27 3.73
CA ALA A 183 2.16 -4.44 4.33
C ALA A 183 2.31 -4.15 5.84
N PRO A 184 2.61 -5.12 6.73
CA PRO A 184 2.88 -4.84 8.14
C PRO A 184 4.19 -4.06 8.37
N PHE A 185 5.21 -4.29 7.55
CA PHE A 185 6.49 -3.55 7.63
C PHE A 185 6.31 -2.09 7.23
N ALA A 186 5.59 -1.82 6.14
CA ALA A 186 5.21 -0.46 5.73
C ALA A 186 4.44 0.26 6.85
N GLY A 187 3.50 -0.44 7.49
CA GLY A 187 2.78 0.08 8.65
C GLY A 187 3.70 0.39 9.84
N TYR A 188 4.66 -0.49 10.13
CA TYR A 188 5.65 -0.27 11.17
C TYR A 188 6.55 0.94 10.88
N ILE A 189 7.00 1.11 9.64
CA ILE A 189 7.78 2.28 9.20
C ILE A 189 6.96 3.56 9.41
N ALA A 190 5.71 3.58 8.94
CA ALA A 190 4.83 4.74 9.12
C ALA A 190 4.58 5.06 10.60
N TYR A 191 4.43 4.03 11.44
CA TYR A 191 4.25 4.17 12.88
C TYR A 191 5.48 4.76 13.57
N LYS A 192 6.69 4.34 13.18
CA LYS A 192 7.95 4.82 13.78
C LYS A 192 8.39 6.19 13.30
N THR A 193 8.14 6.50 12.03
CA THR A 193 8.66 7.73 11.40
C THR A 193 7.63 8.84 11.30
N HIS A 194 6.35 8.53 11.53
CA HIS A 194 5.22 9.43 11.31
C HIS A 194 5.24 10.09 9.92
N SER A 195 5.72 9.37 8.91
CA SER A 195 5.91 9.87 7.56
C SER A 195 5.56 8.79 6.54
N LEU A 196 4.68 9.18 5.63
CA LEU A 196 4.26 8.37 4.50
C LEU A 196 5.40 8.14 3.53
N TRP A 197 6.31 9.11 3.39
CA TRP A 197 7.41 9.04 2.44
C TRP A 197 8.38 7.91 2.76
N TYR A 198 8.66 7.65 4.05
CA TYR A 198 9.53 6.53 4.43
C TYR A 198 8.86 5.18 4.21
N ALA A 199 7.55 5.07 4.48
CA ALA A 199 6.80 3.85 4.19
C ALA A 199 6.74 3.59 2.68
N PHE A 200 6.44 4.63 1.89
CA PHE A 200 6.50 4.61 0.44
C PHE A 200 7.86 4.17 -0.11
N LEU A 201 8.95 4.82 0.33
CA LEU A 201 10.29 4.47 -0.13
C LEU A 201 10.67 3.04 0.27
N GLY A 202 10.30 2.61 1.48
CA GLY A 202 10.52 1.23 1.93
C GLY A 202 9.78 0.21 1.07
N SER A 203 8.48 0.43 0.84
CA SER A 203 7.63 -0.45 0.04
C SER A 203 8.10 -0.53 -1.41
N TRP A 204 8.39 0.63 -2.02
CA TRP A 204 8.90 0.67 -3.38
C TRP A 204 10.26 -0.03 -3.49
N THR A 205 11.21 0.26 -2.60
CA THR A 205 12.54 -0.39 -2.61
C THR A 205 12.42 -1.90 -2.44
N PHE A 206 11.53 -2.37 -1.57
CA PHE A 206 11.31 -3.80 -1.36
C PHE A 206 10.72 -4.47 -2.60
N LEU A 207 9.70 -3.88 -3.23
CA LEU A 207 9.11 -4.43 -4.46
C LEU A 207 10.15 -4.43 -5.60
N PHE A 208 10.87 -3.34 -5.79
CA PHE A 208 11.97 -3.23 -6.75
C PHE A 208 12.99 -4.37 -6.60
N LEU A 209 13.47 -4.59 -5.38
CA LEU A 209 14.46 -5.65 -5.10
C LEU A 209 13.87 -7.05 -5.33
N THR A 210 12.59 -7.23 -5.00
CA THR A 210 11.88 -8.49 -5.22
C THR A 210 11.74 -8.79 -6.70
N ASP A 211 11.35 -7.80 -7.50
CA ASP A 211 11.23 -7.94 -8.96
C ASP A 211 12.60 -8.20 -9.62
N VAL A 212 13.65 -7.52 -9.17
CA VAL A 212 15.04 -7.82 -9.61
C VAL A 212 15.45 -9.25 -9.26
N LEU A 213 15.12 -9.75 -8.06
CA LEU A 213 15.42 -11.12 -7.66
C LEU A 213 14.76 -12.13 -8.60
N PHE A 214 13.45 -12.00 -8.84
CA PHE A 214 12.73 -12.92 -9.73
C PHE A 214 13.17 -12.80 -11.20
N LEU A 215 13.61 -11.62 -11.64
CA LEU A 215 14.18 -11.45 -12.97
C LEU A 215 15.53 -12.18 -13.12
N ILE A 216 16.36 -12.22 -12.07
CA ILE A 216 17.65 -12.92 -12.08
C ILE A 216 17.49 -14.44 -11.96
N LEU A 217 16.45 -14.90 -11.26
CA LEU A 217 16.19 -16.33 -11.05
C LEU A 217 15.60 -17.05 -12.28
N ARG A 218 15.29 -16.31 -13.35
CA ARG A 218 14.79 -16.83 -14.63
C ARG A 218 15.90 -16.91 -15.68
#